data_AF-F3GQZ7-F1
#
_entry.id   AF-F3GQZ7-F1
#
_cell.length_a   1.000
_cell.length_b   1.000
_cell.length_c   1.000
_cell.angle_alpha   90.00
_cell.angle_beta   90.00
_cell.angle_gamma   90.00
#
_symmetry.space_group_name_H-M   'P 1'
#
loop_
_entity.id
_entity.type
_entity.pdbx_description
1 polymer ?
#
loop_
_entity_poly.entity_id
_entity_poly.type
_entity_poly.pdbx_seq_one_letter_code
_entity_poly.pdbx_strand_id
1 'polypeptide(L)' 'VIAAASSAQKLEVARNAGADELINYSETSLKDEVKRLTHGNGADV' A
#
# COMPACT_ATOMS: atom_id res chain seq x y z
N VAL A 1 4.84 -2.67 7.23
CA VAL A 1 4.61 -1.33 6.68
C VAL A 1 4.00 -1.44 5.29
N ILE A 2 2.82 -0.84 5.09
CA ILE A 2 2.15 -0.80 3.78
C ILE A 2 2.39 0.58 3.18
N ALA A 3 3.01 0.66 2.01
CA ALA A 3 3.18 1.92 1.28
C ALA A 3 2.15 2.04 0.15
N ALA A 4 1.42 3.14 0.16
CA ALA A 4 0.39 3.42 -0.84
C ALA A 4 0.77 4.65 -1.66
N ALA A 5 0.75 4.53 -2.98
CA ALA A 5 1.07 5.64 -3.88
C ALA A 5 0.24 5.59 -5.17
N SER A 6 0.02 6.76 -5.77
CA SER A 6 -0.73 6.89 -7.04
C SER A 6 0.06 6.58 -8.30
N SER A 7 1.31 6.12 -8.20
CA SER A 7 2.15 5.83 -9.37
C SER A 7 3.19 4.76 -9.10
N ALA A 8 3.49 3.97 -10.13
CA ALA A 8 4.45 2.87 -10.07
C ALA A 8 5.85 3.32 -9.61
N GLN A 9 6.34 4.47 -10.10
CA GLN A 9 7.65 5.02 -9.69
C GLN A 9 7.74 5.27 -8.17
N LYS A 10 6.66 5.75 -7.55
CA LYS A 10 6.63 5.98 -6.10
C LYS A 10 6.59 4.65 -5.32
N LEU A 11 5.92 3.63 -5.87
CA LEU A 11 5.90 2.29 -5.27
C LEU A 11 7.27 1.60 -5.37
N GLU A 12 8.01 1.78 -6.46
CA GLU A 12 9.37 1.25 -6.56
C GLU A 12 10.32 1.88 -5.55
N VAL A 13 10.22 3.20 -5.33
CA VAL A 13 10.99 3.88 -4.26
C VAL A 13 10.62 3.29 -2.90
N ALA A 14 9.33 3.11 -2.61
CA ALA A 14 8.88 2.52 -1.36
C ALA A 14 9.36 1.07 -1.19
N ARG A 15 9.36 0.28 -2.27
CA ARG A 15 9.91 -1.08 -2.29
C ARG A 15 11.38 -1.10 -1.91
N ASN A 16 12.18 -0.23 -2.54
CA ASN A 16 13.61 -0.12 -2.27
C ASN A 16 13.90 0.42 -0.87
N ALA A 17 12.98 1.21 -0.30
CA ALA A 17 13.06 1.66 1.08
C ALA A 17 12.67 0.57 2.11
N GLY A 18 12.20 -0.60 1.66
CA GLY A 18 11.85 -1.73 2.53
C GLY A 18 10.37 -1.80 2.92
N ALA A 19 9.46 -1.24 2.11
CA ALA A 19 8.04 -1.46 2.30
C ALA A 19 7.67 -2.93 2.09
N ASP A 20 6.93 -3.52 3.05
CA ASP A 20 6.50 -4.92 3.00
C ASP A 20 5.41 -5.13 1.94
N GLU A 21 4.49 -4.17 1.85
CA GLU A 21 3.34 -4.22 0.96
C GLU A 21 3.19 -2.90 0.20
N LEU A 22 2.71 -2.99 -1.05
CA LEU A 22 2.59 -1.86 -1.96
C LEU A 22 1.18 -1.77 -2.54
N ILE A 23 0.56 -0.59 -2.44
CA ILE A 23 -0.79 -0.35 -2.98
C ILE A 23 -0.75 0.76 -4.02
N ASN A 24 -1.15 0.46 -5.26
CA ASN A 24 -1.44 1.48 -6.26
C ASN A 24 -2.90 1.93 -6.17
N TYR A 25 -3.16 2.99 -5.41
CA TYR A 25 -4.54 3.47 -5.22
C TYR A 25 -5.11 4.22 -6.44
N SER A 26 -4.33 4.39 -7.51
CA SER A 26 -4.86 4.88 -8.79
C SER A 26 -5.56 3.78 -9.59
N GLU A 27 -5.21 2.52 -9.35
CA GLU A 27 -5.79 1.35 -10.03
C GLU A 27 -6.81 0.64 -9.16
N THR A 28 -6.61 0.65 -7.83
CA THR A 28 -7.46 -0.04 -6.87
C THR A 28 -7.91 0.89 -5.74
N SER A 29 -8.97 0.52 -5.04
CA SER A 29 -9.43 1.23 -3.85
C SER A 29 -8.46 1.00 -2.69
N LEU A 30 -7.83 2.08 -2.21
CA LEU A 30 -6.93 2.03 -1.05
C LEU A 30 -7.59 1.37 0.17
N LYS A 31 -8.86 1.70 0.41
CA LYS A 31 -9.60 1.20 1.58
C LYS A 31 -9.78 -0.32 1.52
N ASP A 32 -10.15 -0.83 0.35
CA ASP A 32 -10.39 -2.26 0.18
C ASP A 32 -9.07 -3.03 0.25
N GLU A 33 -8.01 -2.46 -0.32
CA GLU A 33 -6.70 -3.10 -0.33
C GLU A 33 -6.03 -3.09 1.03
N VAL A 34 -6.11 -1.99 1.79
CA VAL A 34 -5.69 -1.96 3.20
C VAL A 34 -6.50 -2.98 4.00
N LYS A 35 -7.81 -3.09 3.79
CA LYS A 35 -8.65 -4.06 4.50
C LYS A 35 -8.26 -5.51 4.17
N ARG A 36 -7.94 -5.79 2.90
CA ARG A 36 -7.45 -7.09 2.43
C ARG A 36 -6.14 -7.47 3.10
N LEU A 37 -5.18 -6.54 3.13
CA LEU A 37 -3.85 -6.74 3.70
C LEU A 37 -3.86 -6.84 5.23
N THR A 38 -4.77 -6.12 5.88
CA THR A 38 -4.87 -6.07 7.36
C THR A 38 -5.91 -7.04 7.91
N HIS A 39 -6.51 -7.88 7.06
CA HIS A 39 -7.63 -8.77 7.40
C HIS A 39 -8.80 -8.06 8.11
N GLY A 40 -9.03 -6.79 7.80
CA GLY A 40 -10.08 -5.99 8.44
C GLY A 40 -9.68 -5.23 9.70
N ASN A 41 -8.44 -5.38 10.19
CA ASN A 41 -7.98 -4.68 11.39
C ASN A 41 -7.61 -3.21 11.12
N GLY A 42 -7.38 -2.83 9.86
CA GLY A 42 -6.91 -1.49 9.52
C GLY A 42 -5.39 -1.37 9.70
N ALA A 43 -4.83 -0.22 9.30
CA ALA A 43 -3.41 0.07 9.48
C ALA A 43 -3.20 0.85 10.78
N ASP A 44 -2.30 0.36 11.61
CA ASP A 44 -1.75 1.08 12.77
C ASP A 44 -0.62 2.03 12.33
N VAL A 45 -0.32 3.07 13.13
CA VAL A 45 0.63 4.16 12.78
C VAL A 45 1.95 4.10 13.54
#